data_AF-A0A812JA05-F1
#
_entry.id   AF-A0A812JA05-F1
#
_cell.length_a   1.000
_cell.length_b   1.000
_cell.length_c   1.000
_cell.angle_alpha   90.00
_cell.angle_beta   90.00
_cell.angle_gamma   90.00
#
_symmetry.space_group_name_H-M   'P 1'
#
loop_
_entity.id
_entity.type
_entity.pdbx_description
1 polymer ?
#
loop_
_entity_poly.entity_id
_entity_poly.type
_entity_poly.pdbx_seq_one_letter_code
_entity_poly.pdbx_strand_id
1 'polypeptide(L)'
;MNACLTWLLLQGVGALPQPHWPHTFRAVYTSDDKQTTGYYASDTRPTVGASRITFADGSRDHLCSYYHTNTSCEQLTTGGFRYLYFPKVADCCKCCTYSTGSYECGGPVGPKWVSNATGNLVYLGQEQILSRACHKWGISGVFPGKLNYYFQDVETGLPCGIDGYNYLRTPAEPADDQYLFEPGSVNLAVPGSTFEVPPLCTSSRYCGGKVCASGPDFHQQLSMLV
;
A
#
# COMPACT_ATOMS: atom_id res chain seq x y z
N MET A 1 59.98 -8.95 29.89
CA MET A 1 58.56 -9.35 29.88
C MET A 1 57.86 -8.47 28.85
N ASN A 2 57.63 -9.00 27.64
CA ASN A 2 57.01 -8.25 26.55
C ASN A 2 55.49 -8.40 26.64
N ALA A 3 54.80 -7.32 26.98
CA ALA A 3 53.34 -7.26 26.89
C ALA A 3 52.95 -7.09 25.42
N CYS A 4 52.38 -8.15 24.85
CA CYS A 4 51.78 -8.14 23.53
C CYS A 4 50.43 -7.40 23.64
N LEU A 5 50.38 -6.17 23.14
CA LEU A 5 49.16 -5.35 23.10
C LEU A 5 48.33 -5.78 21.88
N THR A 6 47.38 -6.68 22.09
CA THR A 6 46.40 -7.06 21.06
C THR A 6 45.38 -5.93 20.91
N TRP A 7 45.51 -5.13 19.86
CA TRP A 7 44.49 -4.16 19.46
C TRP A 7 43.29 -4.92 18.88
N LEU A 8 42.22 -5.07 19.68
CA LEU A 8 40.91 -5.44 19.15
C LEU A 8 40.36 -4.23 18.39
N LEU A 9 40.39 -4.31 17.06
CA LEU A 9 39.64 -3.40 16.19
C LEU A 9 38.14 -3.71 16.39
N LEU A 10 37.47 -2.91 17.22
CA LEU A 10 36.02 -2.75 17.17
C LEU A 10 35.68 -2.14 15.81
N GLN A 11 35.37 -2.99 14.83
CA GLN A 11 34.71 -2.53 13.62
C GLN A 11 33.35 -1.96 14.03
N GLY A 12 33.22 -0.64 13.89
CA GLY A 12 31.98 0.06 14.18
C GLY A 12 30.86 -0.54 13.33
N VAL A 13 29.86 -1.11 13.99
CA VAL A 13 28.62 -1.52 13.33
C VAL A 13 27.98 -0.22 12.82
N GLY A 14 28.08 0.03 11.51
CA GLY A 14 27.45 1.17 10.88
C GLY A 14 25.95 1.20 11.20
N ALA A 15 25.39 2.39 11.38
CA ALA A 15 23.96 2.53 11.63
C ALA A 15 23.16 1.87 10.49
N LEU A 16 22.15 1.08 10.85
CA LEU A 16 21.27 0.44 9.87
C LEU A 16 20.51 1.49 9.05
N PRO A 17 20.26 1.22 7.75
CA PRO A 17 19.50 2.12 6.91
C PRO A 17 18.08 2.33 7.48
N GLN A 18 17.61 3.57 7.41
CA GLN A 18 16.26 3.95 7.84
C GLN A 18 15.34 4.03 6.62
N PRO A 19 14.13 3.44 6.65
CA PRO A 19 13.22 3.55 5.52
C PRO A 19 12.63 4.95 5.45
N HIS A 20 12.35 5.40 4.24
CA HIS A 20 11.73 6.67 3.94
C HIS A 20 10.63 6.48 2.90
N TRP A 21 9.38 6.66 3.34
CA TRP A 21 8.23 6.71 2.43
C TRP A 21 7.92 8.16 2.07
N PRO A 22 7.99 8.57 0.79
CA PRO A 22 7.68 9.94 0.40
C PRO A 22 6.23 10.33 0.72
N HIS A 23 6.00 11.56 1.17
CA HIS A 23 4.64 12.08 1.33
C HIS A 23 3.86 12.14 0.01
N THR A 24 4.56 12.39 -1.09
CA THR A 24 4.00 12.46 -2.43
C THR A 24 4.86 11.67 -3.38
N PHE A 25 4.26 10.73 -4.09
CA PHE A 25 4.90 10.13 -5.25
C PHE A 25 3.88 9.45 -6.14
N ARG A 26 4.29 9.25 -7.39
CA ARG A 26 3.64 8.36 -8.34
C ARG A 26 4.66 7.45 -9.00
N ALA A 27 4.22 6.29 -9.46
CA ALA A 27 5.05 5.33 -10.16
C ALA A 27 4.19 4.45 -11.08
N VAL A 28 4.82 3.94 -12.14
CA VAL A 28 4.29 2.79 -12.88
C VAL A 28 4.74 1.54 -12.13
N TYR A 29 3.88 0.52 -12.07
CA TYR A 29 4.23 -0.73 -11.40
C TYR A 29 3.92 -1.95 -12.26
N THR A 30 4.63 -3.03 -11.97
CA THR A 30 4.32 -4.41 -12.32
C THR A 30 3.97 -5.20 -11.07
N SER A 31 3.13 -6.22 -11.24
CA SER A 31 2.74 -7.16 -10.20
C SER A 31 2.69 -8.54 -10.83
N ASP A 32 3.68 -9.36 -10.52
CA ASP A 32 3.80 -10.71 -11.08
C ASP A 32 2.72 -11.62 -10.49
N ASP A 33 2.43 -11.46 -9.20
CA ASP A 33 1.39 -12.21 -8.50
C ASP A 33 -0.01 -11.92 -9.08
N LYS A 34 -0.31 -10.62 -9.30
CA LYS A 34 -1.57 -10.18 -9.92
C LYS A 34 -1.57 -10.26 -11.43
N GLN A 35 -0.45 -10.62 -12.08
CA GLN A 35 -0.28 -10.67 -13.53
C GLN A 35 -0.81 -9.41 -14.24
N THR A 36 -0.48 -8.24 -13.69
CA THR A 36 -1.02 -6.97 -14.14
C THR A 36 0.02 -5.87 -14.04
N THR A 37 -0.24 -4.77 -14.74
CA THR A 37 0.52 -3.54 -14.63
C THR A 37 -0.41 -2.42 -14.23
N GLY A 38 0.15 -1.35 -13.71
CA GLY A 38 -0.66 -0.19 -13.45
C GLY A 38 0.13 1.02 -13.00
N TYR A 39 -0.61 1.90 -12.36
CA TYR A 39 -0.10 3.16 -11.84
C TYR A 39 -0.50 3.30 -10.37
N TYR A 40 0.48 3.65 -9.55
CA TYR A 40 0.33 3.93 -8.13
C TYR A 40 0.60 5.42 -7.90
N ALA A 41 -0.28 6.11 -7.20
CA ALA A 41 -0.07 7.48 -6.76
C ALA A 41 -0.51 7.65 -5.30
N SER A 42 0.26 8.41 -4.54
CA SER A 42 -0.05 8.76 -3.16
C SER A 42 0.29 10.23 -2.90
N ASP A 43 -0.58 10.90 -2.17
CA ASP A 43 -0.36 12.21 -1.57
C ASP A 43 -0.90 12.20 -0.15
N THR A 44 -0.02 11.89 0.80
CA THR A 44 -0.33 11.85 2.22
C THR A 44 0.05 13.15 2.93
N ARG A 45 0.11 14.28 2.21
CA ARG A 45 0.19 15.59 2.88
C ARG A 45 -1.09 15.81 3.67
N PRO A 46 -1.03 16.46 4.86
CA PRO A 46 -2.19 16.63 5.73
C PRO A 46 -3.42 17.27 5.08
N THR A 47 -3.22 18.08 4.03
CA THR A 47 -4.29 18.79 3.32
C THR A 47 -4.93 17.98 2.19
N VAL A 48 -4.37 16.83 1.81
CA VAL A 48 -4.83 16.03 0.65
C VAL A 48 -5.29 14.65 1.10
N GLY A 49 -4.36 13.84 1.64
CA GLY A 49 -4.67 12.50 2.10
C GLY A 49 -5.39 11.64 1.05
N ALA A 50 -4.73 11.38 -0.08
CA ALA A 50 -5.29 10.59 -1.18
C ALA A 50 -4.32 9.56 -1.74
N SER A 51 -4.87 8.50 -2.34
CA SER A 51 -4.12 7.56 -3.18
C SER A 51 -4.98 7.06 -4.35
N ARG A 52 -4.32 6.64 -5.42
CA ARG A 52 -4.96 5.98 -6.57
C ARG A 52 -4.08 4.81 -7.01
N ILE A 53 -4.68 3.64 -7.10
CA ILE A 53 -4.07 2.43 -7.63
C ILE A 53 -4.91 2.00 -8.81
N THR A 54 -4.30 1.94 -9.99
CA THR A 54 -4.98 1.48 -11.21
C THR A 54 -4.45 0.12 -11.59
N PHE A 55 -5.31 -0.69 -12.19
CA PHE A 55 -5.00 -2.03 -12.68
C PHE A 55 -5.41 -2.11 -14.14
N ALA A 56 -4.48 -2.48 -15.04
CA ALA A 56 -4.80 -2.75 -16.44
C ALA A 56 -5.83 -3.90 -16.55
N ASP A 57 -5.67 -4.90 -15.69
CA ASP A 57 -6.64 -5.94 -15.37
C ASP A 57 -6.73 -6.11 -13.84
N GLY A 58 -7.91 -5.91 -13.26
CA GLY A 58 -8.20 -6.04 -11.83
C GLY A 58 -8.70 -7.43 -11.42
N SER A 59 -8.70 -8.42 -12.31
CA SER A 59 -9.26 -9.77 -12.05
C SER A 59 -8.60 -10.53 -10.92
N ARG A 60 -7.39 -10.13 -10.53
CA ARG A 60 -6.60 -10.74 -9.45
C ARG A 60 -6.40 -9.84 -8.26
N ASP A 61 -7.01 -8.65 -8.26
CA ASP A 61 -7.02 -7.80 -7.09
C ASP A 61 -8.21 -8.18 -6.18
N HIS A 62 -7.97 -8.45 -4.90
CA HIS A 62 -9.00 -8.91 -3.97
C HIS A 62 -10.26 -8.03 -3.91
N LEU A 63 -10.15 -6.70 -4.04
CA LEU A 63 -11.30 -5.79 -4.08
C LEU A 63 -11.96 -5.82 -5.45
N CYS A 64 -11.19 -5.58 -6.50
CA CYS A 64 -11.73 -5.46 -7.86
C CYS A 64 -12.39 -6.76 -8.35
N SER A 65 -11.70 -7.88 -8.18
CA SER A 65 -12.11 -9.22 -8.65
C SER A 65 -13.43 -9.70 -8.05
N TYR A 66 -13.83 -9.17 -6.90
CA TYR A 66 -15.10 -9.53 -6.27
C TYR A 66 -16.31 -9.01 -7.05
N TYR A 67 -16.16 -7.87 -7.75
CA TYR A 67 -17.27 -7.20 -8.44
C TYR A 67 -17.23 -7.43 -9.94
N HIS A 68 -16.04 -7.33 -10.55
CA HIS A 68 -15.87 -7.50 -11.99
C HIS A 68 -14.57 -8.23 -12.29
N THR A 69 -14.59 -9.08 -13.31
CA THR A 69 -13.41 -9.77 -13.84
C THR A 69 -13.21 -9.41 -15.32
N ASN A 70 -12.03 -9.70 -15.85
CA ASN A 70 -11.55 -9.37 -17.19
C ASN A 70 -11.70 -7.88 -17.54
N THR A 71 -11.53 -6.99 -16.56
CA THR A 71 -11.67 -5.56 -16.73
C THR A 71 -10.61 -4.79 -15.96
N SER A 72 -10.25 -3.62 -16.49
CA SER A 72 -9.48 -2.65 -15.73
C SER A 72 -10.28 -2.17 -14.52
N CYS A 73 -9.58 -1.87 -13.44
CA CYS A 73 -10.14 -1.40 -12.20
C CYS A 73 -9.26 -0.30 -11.61
N GLU A 74 -9.85 0.57 -10.81
CA GLU A 74 -9.11 1.53 -10.01
C GLU A 74 -9.63 1.55 -8.58
N GLN A 75 -8.70 1.56 -7.63
CA GLN A 75 -8.95 1.88 -6.23
C GLN A 75 -8.56 3.35 -6.02
N LEU A 76 -9.56 4.22 -5.85
CA LEU A 76 -9.34 5.65 -5.58
C LEU A 76 -9.71 5.94 -4.13
N THR A 77 -8.73 6.29 -3.31
CA THR A 77 -8.93 6.68 -1.91
C THR A 77 -8.79 8.19 -1.81
N THR A 78 -9.89 8.91 -1.63
CA THR A 78 -9.92 10.38 -1.55
C THR A 78 -11.19 10.86 -0.83
N GLY A 79 -11.16 12.05 -0.21
CA GLY A 79 -12.36 12.66 0.38
C GLY A 79 -13.06 11.81 1.44
N GLY A 80 -12.33 10.95 2.15
CA GLY A 80 -12.86 10.07 3.20
C GLY A 80 -13.47 8.76 2.71
N PHE A 81 -13.42 8.45 1.41
CA PHE A 81 -13.90 7.20 0.83
C PHE A 81 -12.85 6.50 -0.02
N ARG A 82 -12.90 5.16 -0.05
CA ARG A 82 -12.31 4.38 -1.14
C ARG A 82 -13.39 4.03 -2.15
N TYR A 83 -13.19 4.42 -3.39
CA TYR A 83 -14.02 4.08 -4.54
C TYR A 83 -13.38 2.93 -5.31
N LEU A 84 -14.22 2.03 -5.83
CA LEU A 84 -13.84 1.08 -6.88
C LEU A 84 -14.46 1.57 -8.19
N TYR A 85 -13.63 1.85 -9.18
CA TYR A 85 -14.05 2.37 -10.48
C TYR A 85 -13.67 1.39 -11.59
N PHE A 86 -14.64 1.03 -12.41
CA PHE A 86 -14.49 0.07 -13.50
C PHE A 86 -14.89 0.73 -14.83
N PRO A 87 -13.96 1.41 -15.52
CA PRO A 87 -14.30 2.25 -16.68
C PRO A 87 -14.89 1.46 -17.85
N LYS A 88 -14.37 0.27 -18.15
CA LYS A 88 -14.82 -0.54 -19.31
C LYS A 88 -16.26 -1.02 -19.21
N VAL A 89 -16.76 -1.22 -17.98
CA VAL A 89 -18.13 -1.69 -17.71
C VAL A 89 -19.02 -0.58 -17.16
N ALA A 90 -18.51 0.66 -17.12
CA ALA A 90 -19.22 1.84 -16.62
C ALA A 90 -19.87 1.63 -15.25
N ASP A 91 -19.13 1.05 -14.29
CA ASP A 91 -19.56 0.92 -12.89
C ASP A 91 -18.63 1.67 -11.94
N CYS A 92 -19.20 2.24 -10.88
CA CYS A 92 -18.47 2.77 -9.75
C CYS A 92 -19.27 2.60 -8.45
N CYS A 93 -18.56 2.33 -7.35
CA CYS A 93 -19.15 2.23 -6.02
C CYS A 93 -18.19 2.67 -4.92
N LYS A 94 -18.73 3.08 -3.77
CA LYS A 94 -17.98 3.35 -2.54
C LYS A 94 -17.73 2.02 -1.82
N CYS A 95 -16.47 1.64 -1.67
CA CYS A 95 -16.13 0.41 -0.96
C CYS A 95 -16.25 0.60 0.57
N CYS A 96 -15.77 1.72 1.10
CA CYS A 96 -15.62 1.90 2.54
C CYS A 96 -15.23 3.33 2.86
N THR A 97 -15.38 3.69 4.13
CA THR A 97 -14.90 4.97 4.66
C THR A 97 -13.48 4.86 5.23
N TYR A 98 -12.71 5.94 5.11
CA TYR A 98 -11.47 6.14 5.83
C TYR A 98 -11.47 7.56 6.41
N SER A 99 -11.89 7.70 7.66
CA SER A 99 -11.90 8.99 8.34
C SER A 99 -11.32 8.85 9.74
N THR A 100 -10.90 9.97 10.32
CA THR A 100 -10.39 10.02 11.70
C THR A 100 -11.44 9.50 12.68
N GLY A 101 -11.21 8.30 13.23
CA GLY A 101 -12.04 7.71 14.29
C GLY A 101 -12.71 6.38 13.90
N SER A 102 -12.87 6.09 12.61
CA SER A 102 -13.41 4.81 12.10
C SER A 102 -12.72 4.45 10.79
N TYR A 103 -11.79 3.50 10.82
CA TYR A 103 -11.14 3.00 9.61
C TYR A 103 -11.77 1.66 9.21
N GLU A 104 -12.87 1.72 8.45
CA GLU A 104 -13.36 0.52 7.74
C GLU A 104 -12.32 0.10 6.69
N CYS A 105 -11.76 1.10 6.00
CA CYS A 105 -10.56 0.94 5.21
C CYS A 105 -9.40 1.73 5.79
N GLY A 106 -8.21 1.13 5.75
CA GLY A 106 -6.98 1.88 5.91
C GLY A 106 -6.91 2.98 4.85
N GLY A 107 -6.63 4.21 5.26
CA GLY A 107 -6.42 5.33 4.33
C GLY A 107 -5.18 5.15 3.45
N PRO A 108 -4.78 6.19 2.71
CA PRO A 108 -3.57 6.17 1.91
C PRO A 108 -2.34 5.80 2.73
N VAL A 109 -1.54 4.86 2.22
CA VAL A 109 -0.26 4.47 2.83
C VAL A 109 0.71 5.66 2.78
N GLY A 110 1.28 6.00 3.94
CA GLY A 110 2.10 7.18 4.15
C GLY A 110 3.29 6.92 5.11
N PRO A 111 4.07 7.96 5.45
CA PRO A 111 5.31 7.84 6.24
C PRO A 111 5.20 7.08 7.57
N LYS A 112 4.03 7.16 8.22
CA LYS A 112 3.79 6.42 9.47
C LYS A 112 3.84 4.90 9.29
N TRP A 113 3.58 4.39 8.09
CA TRP A 113 3.58 2.95 7.80
C TRP A 113 4.97 2.33 7.92
N VAL A 114 6.02 3.08 7.55
CA VAL A 114 7.43 2.65 7.66
C VAL A 114 8.11 3.18 8.92
N SER A 115 7.35 3.76 9.86
CA SER A 115 7.89 4.25 11.12
C SER A 115 8.15 3.11 12.10
N ASN A 116 9.31 3.09 12.74
CA ASN A 116 9.62 2.13 13.80
C ASN A 116 9.16 2.60 15.21
N ALA A 117 8.30 3.62 15.30
CA ALA A 117 7.83 4.15 16.59
C ALA A 117 7.15 3.09 17.47
N THR A 118 6.56 2.06 16.85
CA THR A 118 5.87 0.95 17.53
C THR A 118 6.68 -0.35 17.58
N GLY A 119 7.95 -0.36 17.14
CA GLY A 119 8.78 -1.57 17.12
C GLY A 119 8.34 -2.64 16.11
N ASN A 120 7.49 -2.27 15.15
CA ASN A 120 6.88 -3.18 14.17
C ASN A 120 7.67 -3.27 12.85
N LEU A 121 8.83 -2.62 12.76
CA LEU A 121 9.67 -2.56 11.58
C LEU A 121 10.97 -3.32 11.81
N VAL A 122 11.29 -4.24 10.90
CA VAL A 122 12.53 -5.04 10.94
C VAL A 122 13.27 -4.89 9.62
N TYR A 123 14.54 -4.48 9.66
CA TYR A 123 15.39 -4.49 8.47
C TYR A 123 15.80 -5.93 8.12
N LEU A 124 15.62 -6.32 6.87
CA LEU A 124 15.83 -7.70 6.39
C LEU A 124 17.01 -7.82 5.42
N GLY A 125 17.74 -6.74 5.16
CA GLY A 125 18.86 -6.73 4.22
C GLY A 125 18.51 -6.07 2.88
N GLN A 126 19.22 -6.47 1.83
CA GLN A 126 18.98 -6.01 0.46
C GLN A 126 18.42 -7.14 -0.40
N GLU A 127 17.58 -6.79 -1.37
CA GLU A 127 16.99 -7.67 -2.35
C GLU A 127 17.01 -7.01 -3.73
N GLN A 128 17.07 -7.82 -4.79
CA GLN A 128 17.02 -7.32 -6.16
C GLN A 128 15.57 -7.19 -6.63
N ILE A 129 15.13 -5.95 -6.87
CA ILE A 129 13.78 -5.64 -7.38
C ILE A 129 13.90 -4.97 -8.75
N LEU A 130 13.40 -5.63 -9.79
CA LEU A 130 13.46 -5.15 -11.18
C LEU A 130 14.89 -4.70 -11.56
N SER A 131 15.87 -5.55 -11.25
CA SER A 131 17.32 -5.32 -11.49
C SER A 131 17.96 -4.17 -10.70
N ARG A 132 17.33 -3.70 -9.61
CA ARG A 132 17.89 -2.70 -8.69
C ARG A 132 18.08 -3.28 -7.30
N ALA A 133 19.22 -2.94 -6.68
CA ALA A 133 19.44 -3.29 -5.28
C ALA A 133 18.56 -2.39 -4.40
N CYS A 134 17.68 -3.01 -3.61
CA CYS A 134 16.76 -2.32 -2.72
C CYS A 134 16.92 -2.85 -1.29
N HIS A 135 17.00 -1.94 -0.32
CA HIS A 135 16.80 -2.27 1.07
C HIS A 135 15.40 -2.83 1.29
N LYS A 136 15.26 -3.86 2.12
CA LYS A 136 14.01 -4.53 2.47
C LYS A 136 13.72 -4.37 3.96
N TRP A 137 12.50 -3.97 4.28
CA TRP A 137 11.98 -4.00 5.65
C TRP A 137 10.72 -4.85 5.72
N GLY A 138 10.64 -5.69 6.75
CA GLY A 138 9.41 -6.35 7.18
C GLY A 138 8.64 -5.46 8.13
N ILE A 139 7.34 -5.33 7.90
CA ILE A 139 6.42 -4.49 8.67
C ILE A 139 5.30 -5.40 9.19
N SER A 140 5.18 -5.56 10.51
CA SER A 140 4.07 -6.32 11.09
C SER A 140 2.74 -5.64 10.76
N GLY A 141 1.89 -6.36 10.05
CA GLY A 141 0.56 -5.91 9.64
C GLY A 141 -0.55 -6.28 10.64
N VAL A 142 -1.79 -6.33 10.12
CA VAL A 142 -2.99 -6.68 10.91
C VAL A 142 -3.00 -8.15 11.32
N PHE A 143 -2.38 -9.03 10.53
CA PHE A 143 -2.34 -10.47 10.79
C PHE A 143 -1.05 -10.87 11.53
N PRO A 144 -1.14 -11.38 12.78
CA PRO A 144 0.04 -11.83 13.52
C PRO A 144 0.85 -12.86 12.74
N GLY A 145 2.18 -12.68 12.70
CA GLY A 145 3.10 -13.60 12.01
C GLY A 145 3.13 -13.47 10.48
N LYS A 146 2.41 -12.49 9.91
CA LYS A 146 2.47 -12.17 8.48
C LYS A 146 2.98 -10.75 8.30
N LEU A 147 4.13 -10.62 7.61
CA LEU A 147 4.77 -9.34 7.36
C LEU A 147 4.30 -8.78 6.02
N ASN A 148 4.14 -7.45 5.98
CA ASN A 148 4.23 -6.70 4.74
C ASN A 148 5.68 -6.33 4.49
N TYR A 149 6.04 -6.06 3.24
CA TYR A 149 7.38 -5.64 2.87
C TYR A 149 7.36 -4.27 2.19
N TYR A 150 8.33 -3.46 2.58
CA TYR A 150 8.68 -2.22 1.90
C TYR A 150 10.08 -2.36 1.29
N PHE A 151 10.22 -1.92 0.05
CA PHE A 151 11.48 -1.92 -0.67
C PHE A 151 11.87 -0.49 -1.04
N GLN A 152 13.12 -0.11 -0.76
CA GLN A 152 13.66 1.22 -1.09
C GLN A 152 15.01 1.08 -1.79
N ASP A 153 15.18 1.81 -2.86
CA ASP A 153 16.38 1.81 -3.69
C ASP A 153 17.60 2.27 -2.87
N VAL A 154 18.68 1.50 -2.95
CA VAL A 154 19.90 1.74 -2.16
C VAL A 154 20.62 3.02 -2.63
N GLU A 155 20.52 3.37 -3.91
CA GLU A 155 21.25 4.50 -4.49
C GLU A 155 20.47 5.82 -4.39
N THR A 156 19.19 5.78 -4.70
CA THR A 156 18.33 6.97 -4.81
C THR A 156 17.49 7.23 -3.55
N GLY A 157 17.31 6.21 -2.70
CA GLY A 157 16.40 6.28 -1.55
C GLY A 157 14.92 6.36 -1.92
N LEU A 158 14.57 6.13 -3.19
CA LEU A 158 13.18 6.13 -3.67
C LEU A 158 12.53 4.76 -3.49
N PRO A 159 11.19 4.67 -3.38
CA PRO A 159 10.49 3.39 -3.33
C PRO A 159 10.81 2.48 -4.53
N CYS A 160 11.18 1.23 -4.24
CA CYS A 160 11.25 0.16 -5.24
C CYS A 160 9.93 -0.60 -5.37
N GLY A 161 9.15 -0.68 -4.29
CA GLY A 161 7.89 -1.38 -4.29
C GLY A 161 7.35 -1.65 -2.89
N ILE A 162 6.17 -2.23 -2.86
CA ILE A 162 5.57 -2.82 -1.66
C ILE A 162 5.06 -4.22 -1.99
N ASP A 163 5.05 -5.07 -0.99
CA ASP A 163 4.45 -6.40 -1.04
C ASP A 163 3.67 -6.62 0.25
N GLY A 164 2.36 -6.44 0.15
CA GLY A 164 1.45 -6.46 1.28
C GLY A 164 0.73 -7.80 1.44
N TYR A 165 0.84 -8.38 2.63
CA TYR A 165 -0.02 -9.46 3.08
C TYR A 165 -1.33 -8.88 3.62
N ASN A 166 -2.28 -8.61 2.70
CA ASN A 166 -3.52 -7.93 3.04
C ASN A 166 -4.76 -8.71 2.59
N TYR A 167 -5.84 -8.59 3.38
CA TYR A 167 -7.21 -9.06 3.08
C TYR A 167 -7.33 -10.48 2.50
N LEU A 168 -6.95 -11.46 3.30
CA LEU A 168 -7.22 -12.86 2.98
C LEU A 168 -8.73 -13.15 2.94
N ARG A 169 -9.22 -13.82 1.89
CA ARG A 169 -10.51 -14.52 1.94
C ARG A 169 -10.37 -15.80 2.76
N THR A 170 -9.17 -16.40 2.77
CA THR A 170 -8.81 -17.51 3.67
C THR A 170 -7.32 -17.48 4.10
N PRO A 171 -6.95 -18.03 5.28
CA PRO A 171 -5.57 -18.14 5.79
C PRO A 171 -4.50 -18.73 4.84
N ALA A 172 -4.93 -19.40 3.76
CA ALA A 172 -4.05 -20.09 2.82
C ALA A 172 -3.71 -19.27 1.56
N GLU A 173 -4.35 -18.12 1.34
CA GLU A 173 -4.06 -17.29 0.17
C GLU A 173 -2.71 -16.53 0.34
N PRO A 174 -1.93 -16.38 -0.75
CA PRO A 174 -0.74 -15.55 -0.75
C PRO A 174 -1.08 -14.06 -0.53
N ALA A 175 -0.07 -13.27 -0.13
CA ALA A 175 -0.17 -11.82 -0.10
C ALA A 175 -0.67 -11.28 -1.44
N ASP A 176 -1.61 -10.34 -1.41
CA ASP A 176 -2.36 -9.92 -2.60
C ASP A 176 -2.18 -8.42 -2.89
N ASP A 177 -1.15 -7.76 -2.37
CA ASP A 177 -0.87 -6.33 -2.59
C ASP A 177 0.60 -6.10 -2.99
N GLN A 178 1.05 -6.78 -4.05
CA GLN A 178 2.37 -6.56 -4.66
C GLN A 178 2.32 -5.45 -5.72
N TYR A 179 3.15 -4.43 -5.55
CA TYR A 179 3.36 -3.34 -6.51
C TYR A 179 4.86 -3.04 -6.61
N LEU A 180 5.52 -3.56 -7.64
CA LEU A 180 6.94 -3.33 -7.91
C LEU A 180 7.08 -2.16 -8.88
N PHE A 181 7.67 -1.05 -8.42
CA PHE A 181 7.72 0.20 -9.17
C PHE A 181 8.81 0.16 -10.24
N GLU A 182 8.45 0.43 -11.49
CA GLU A 182 9.39 0.39 -12.62
C GLU A 182 10.57 1.35 -12.42
N PRO A 183 11.82 0.93 -12.74
CA PRO A 183 12.99 1.80 -12.68
C PRO A 183 12.78 3.12 -13.42
N GLY A 184 13.08 4.24 -12.77
CA GLY A 184 12.93 5.58 -13.36
C GLY A 184 11.48 6.10 -13.45
N SER A 185 10.47 5.31 -13.07
CA SER A 185 9.06 5.76 -13.10
C SER A 185 8.63 6.58 -11.89
N VAL A 186 9.36 6.47 -10.77
CA VAL A 186 9.03 7.17 -9.52
C VAL A 186 9.22 8.67 -9.70
N ASN A 187 8.14 9.42 -9.46
CA ASN A 187 8.13 10.88 -9.52
C ASN A 187 7.50 11.44 -8.25
N LEU A 188 8.21 12.34 -7.55
CA LEU A 188 7.79 12.89 -6.27
C LEU A 188 6.69 13.98 -6.39
N ALA A 189 6.30 14.34 -7.61
CA ALA A 189 5.20 15.24 -7.89
C ALA A 189 3.98 14.47 -8.42
N VAL A 190 2.82 14.74 -7.82
CA VAL A 190 1.53 14.18 -8.23
C VAL A 190 0.55 15.33 -8.47
N PRO A 191 0.00 15.48 -9.70
CA PRO A 191 -1.03 16.47 -9.96
C PRO A 191 -2.30 16.19 -9.15
N GLY A 192 -2.95 17.24 -8.63
CA GLY A 192 -4.19 17.09 -7.84
C GLY A 192 -5.31 16.38 -8.61
N SER A 193 -5.39 16.60 -9.93
CA SER A 193 -6.35 15.93 -10.82
C SER A 193 -6.21 14.40 -10.86
N THR A 194 -5.08 13.86 -10.39
CA THR A 194 -4.89 12.41 -10.21
C THR A 194 -5.95 11.81 -9.27
N PHE A 195 -6.40 12.59 -8.29
CA PHE A 195 -7.30 12.15 -7.22
C PHE A 195 -8.73 12.71 -7.34
N GLU A 196 -9.07 13.31 -8.48
CA GLU A 196 -10.44 13.73 -8.74
C GLU A 196 -11.36 12.51 -8.84
N VAL A 197 -12.48 12.57 -8.13
CA VAL A 197 -13.51 11.52 -8.15
C VAL A 197 -14.17 11.51 -9.53
N PRO A 198 -14.14 10.39 -10.28
CA PRO A 198 -14.81 10.31 -11.58
C PRO A 198 -16.30 10.67 -11.45
N PRO A 199 -16.93 11.32 -12.45
CA PRO A 199 -18.34 11.71 -12.37
C PRO A 199 -19.29 10.55 -12.05
N LEU A 200 -18.98 9.34 -12.55
CA LEU A 200 -19.73 8.12 -12.26
C LEU A 200 -19.73 7.75 -10.77
N CYS A 201 -18.70 8.17 -10.02
CA CYS A 201 -18.50 7.86 -8.61
C CYS A 201 -19.12 8.89 -7.65
N THR A 202 -19.48 10.08 -8.12
CA THR A 202 -19.93 11.19 -7.23
C THR A 202 -21.19 10.82 -6.44
N SER A 203 -22.15 10.16 -7.09
CA SER A 203 -23.41 9.71 -6.48
C SER A 203 -23.49 8.19 -6.35
N SER A 204 -22.35 7.51 -6.33
CA SER A 204 -22.33 6.05 -6.33
C SER A 204 -22.85 5.46 -5.02
N ARG A 205 -23.56 4.34 -5.15
CA ARG A 205 -23.91 3.42 -4.05
C ARG A 205 -22.68 2.89 -3.33
N TYR A 206 -22.88 2.30 -2.16
CA TYR A 206 -21.89 1.41 -1.56
C TYR A 206 -21.78 0.11 -2.37
N CYS A 207 -20.58 -0.46 -2.47
CA CYS A 207 -20.35 -1.70 -3.21
C CYS A 207 -21.05 -2.89 -2.54
N GLY A 208 -21.13 -2.90 -1.20
CA GLY A 208 -21.66 -4.01 -0.41
C GLY A 208 -20.87 -5.31 -0.55
N GLY A 209 -21.35 -6.37 0.09
CA GLY A 209 -20.74 -7.70 0.01
C GLY A 209 -19.68 -7.97 1.07
N LYS A 210 -18.80 -8.94 0.81
CA LYS A 210 -17.85 -9.46 1.82
C LYS A 210 -16.62 -8.58 2.05
N VAL A 211 -16.22 -7.80 1.04
CA VAL A 211 -14.96 -7.06 1.03
C VAL A 211 -15.13 -5.54 1.12
N CYS A 212 -16.37 -5.04 0.99
CA CYS A 212 -16.71 -3.63 1.10
C CYS A 212 -17.95 -3.44 2.00
N ALA A 213 -18.07 -2.26 2.62
CA ALA A 213 -19.21 -1.86 3.42
C ALA A 213 -20.51 -1.84 2.58
N SER A 214 -21.64 -2.15 3.23
CA SER A 214 -22.96 -2.16 2.60
C SER A 214 -23.76 -0.87 2.80
N GLY A 215 -23.23 0.10 3.55
CA GLY A 215 -23.89 1.37 3.85
C GLY A 215 -23.39 2.01 5.15
N PRO A 216 -23.87 3.22 5.50
CA PRO A 216 -23.48 3.94 6.71
C PRO A 216 -23.92 3.27 8.04
N ASP A 217 -24.72 2.19 7.98
CA ASP A 217 -25.34 1.56 9.16
C ASP A 217 -24.44 0.56 9.92
N PHE A 218 -23.15 0.45 9.58
CA PHE A 218 -22.25 -0.48 10.30
C PHE A 218 -21.96 -0.06 11.75
N HIS A 219 -22.37 1.14 12.18
CA HIS A 219 -22.21 1.61 13.56
C HIS A 219 -23.28 1.12 14.55
N GLN A 220 -24.34 0.41 14.12
CA GLN A 220 -25.41 -0.01 15.06
C GLN A 220 -25.28 -1.43 15.65
N GLN A 221 -24.30 -2.24 15.24
CA GLN A 221 -24.18 -3.62 15.76
C GLN A 221 -23.14 -3.84 16.87
N LEU A 222 -22.34 -2.83 17.23
CA LEU A 222 -21.37 -2.93 18.34
C LEU A 222 -21.85 -2.34 19.66
N SER A 223 -23.03 -1.72 19.70
CA SER A 223 -23.65 -1.20 20.94
C SER A 223 -24.63 -2.19 21.61
N MET A 224 -24.66 -3.46 21.21
CA MET A 224 -25.48 -4.50 21.87
C MET A 224 -24.66 -5.59 22.57
N LEU A 225 -23.37 -5.37 22.79
CA LEU A 225 -22.52 -6.20 23.64
C LEU A 225 -21.70 -5.33 24.59
N VAL A 226 -22.40 -4.66 25.50
CA VAL A 226 -21.90 -4.26 26.83
C VAL A 226 -22.92 -4.72 27.84
#